data_AF-K9WGF6-F1
#
_entry.id   AF-K9WGF6-F1
#
_cell.length_a   1.000
_cell.length_b   1.000
_cell.length_c   1.000
_cell.angle_alpha   90.00
_cell.angle_beta   90.00
_cell.angle_gamma   90.00
#
_symmetry.space_group_name_H-M   'P 1'
#
loop_
_entity.id
_entity.type
_entity.pdbx_description
1 polymer ?
#
loop_
_entity_poly.entity_id
_entity_poly.type
_entity_poly.pdbx_seq_one_letter_code
_entity_poly.pdbx_strand_id
1 'polypeptide(L)'
;MTRPTQAHMSRTIGKNKTDAFKDLTKRQIEYYMGAKLIEVGVNPNSAIYRWSLETKGFNEIWTYSAYWGDSKEQLLKQEQESP
;
A
#
# COMPACT_ATOMS: atom_id res chain seq x y z
N MET A 1 -5.37 -6.29 -23.35
CA MET A 1 -4.76 -5.36 -22.37
C MET A 1 -4.62 -6.12 -21.06
N THR A 2 -3.42 -6.26 -20.52
CA THR A 2 -3.20 -6.85 -19.20
C THR A 2 -3.86 -5.97 -18.15
N ARG A 3 -4.77 -6.53 -17.36
CA ARG A 3 -5.36 -5.78 -16.24
C ARG A 3 -4.28 -5.58 -15.19
N PRO A 4 -4.16 -4.39 -14.57
CA PRO A 4 -3.25 -4.22 -13.46
C PRO A 4 -3.63 -5.18 -12.34
N THR A 5 -2.62 -5.80 -11.73
CA THR A 5 -2.73 -6.74 -10.60
C THR A 5 -2.20 -6.16 -9.29
N GLN A 6 -1.81 -4.89 -9.30
CA GLN A 6 -1.31 -4.16 -8.13
C GLN A 6 -1.65 -2.66 -8.21
N ALA A 7 -1.71 -2.02 -7.04
CA ALA A 7 -1.88 -0.59 -6.89
C ALA A 7 -1.00 -0.06 -5.75
N HIS A 8 -0.52 1.18 -5.89
CA HIS A 8 0.34 1.82 -4.89
C HIS A 8 -0.17 3.24 -4.63
N MET A 9 -0.25 3.62 -3.35
CA MET A 9 -0.61 4.97 -2.92
C MET A 9 0.44 5.47 -1.95
N SER A 10 1.20 6.49 -2.37
CA SER A 10 2.27 7.08 -1.58
C SER A 10 1.88 8.44 -1.02
N ARG A 11 2.30 8.73 0.21
CA ARG A 11 2.19 10.07 0.79
C ARG A 11 3.48 10.45 1.48
N THR A 12 3.93 11.68 1.23
CA THR A 12 5.07 12.26 1.93
C THR A 12 4.57 13.02 3.15
N ILE A 13 5.15 12.73 4.32
CA ILE A 13 4.88 13.41 5.59
C ILE A 13 6.19 13.83 6.25
N GLY A 14 6.16 14.90 7.05
CA GLY A 14 7.33 15.28 7.84
C GLY A 14 7.53 14.33 9.03
N LYS A 15 8.79 14.00 9.35
CA LYS A 15 9.16 13.13 10.50
C LYS A 15 8.62 13.65 11.83
N ASN A 16 8.61 14.98 11.98
CA ASN A 16 8.24 15.68 13.22
C ASN A 16 6.72 15.80 13.45
N LYS A 17 5.90 15.17 12.60
CA LYS A 17 4.44 15.13 12.83
C LYS A 17 4.12 14.20 13.99
N THR A 18 3.06 14.53 14.73
CA THR A 18 2.59 13.73 15.87
C THR A 18 2.09 12.36 15.41
N ASP A 19 2.15 11.37 16.29
CA ASP A 19 1.69 10.00 15.97
C ASP A 19 0.22 9.97 15.58
N ALA A 20 -0.63 10.74 16.25
CA ALA A 20 -2.05 10.87 15.89
C ALA A 20 -2.25 11.37 14.44
N PHE A 21 -1.41 12.30 13.97
CA PHE A 21 -1.45 12.75 12.58
C PHE A 21 -1.02 11.65 11.61
N LYS A 22 0.02 10.88 11.96
CA LYS A 22 0.51 9.75 11.15
C LYS A 22 -0.55 8.65 11.05
N ASP A 23 -1.25 8.34 12.14
CA ASP A 23 -2.31 7.34 12.19
C ASP A 23 -3.53 7.75 11.36
N LEU A 24 -3.99 9.00 11.48
CA LEU A 24 -5.07 9.53 10.64
C LEU A 24 -4.69 9.49 9.16
N THR A 25 -3.43 9.80 8.85
CA THR A 25 -2.91 9.75 7.48
C THR A 25 -2.94 8.32 6.93
N LYS A 26 -2.51 7.31 7.70
CA LYS A 26 -2.60 5.89 7.31
C LYS A 26 -4.04 5.48 7.02
N ARG A 27 -4.97 5.76 7.94
CA ARG A 27 -6.39 5.41 7.79
C ARG A 27 -7.01 6.03 6.53
N GLN A 28 -6.65 7.27 6.22
CA GLN A 28 -7.12 7.94 5.02
C GLN A 28 -6.61 7.25 3.75
N ILE A 29 -5.33 6.86 3.71
CA ILE A 29 -4.74 6.14 2.58
C ILE A 29 -5.39 4.76 2.42
N GLU A 30 -5.59 4.04 3.52
CA GLU A 30 -6.26 2.73 3.53
C GLU A 30 -7.69 2.82 2.98
N TYR A 31 -8.45 3.84 3.41
CA TYR A 31 -9.80 4.10 2.93
C TYR A 31 -9.84 4.35 1.41
N TYR A 32 -8.98 5.24 0.91
CA TYR A 32 -8.93 5.52 -0.52
C TYR A 32 -8.41 4.36 -1.36
N MET A 33 -7.49 3.54 -0.83
CA MET A 33 -7.06 2.32 -1.50
C MET A 33 -8.22 1.34 -1.67
N GLY A 34 -9.01 1.12 -0.61
CA GLY A 34 -10.20 0.26 -0.70
C GLY A 34 -11.19 0.75 -1.76
N ALA A 35 -11.48 2.05 -1.78
CA ALA A 35 -12.32 2.66 -2.82
C ALA A 35 -11.73 2.46 -4.24
N LYS A 36 -10.41 2.61 -4.39
CA LYS A 36 -9.74 2.43 -5.68
C LYS A 36 -9.81 0.99 -6.18
N LEU A 37 -9.69 0.01 -5.30
CA LEU A 37 -9.84 -1.41 -5.66
C LEU A 37 -11.24 -1.72 -6.18
N ILE A 38 -12.28 -1.18 -5.52
CA ILE A 38 -13.67 -1.33 -5.97
C ILE A 38 -13.85 -0.71 -7.37
N GLU A 39 -13.29 0.48 -7.60
CA GLU A 39 -13.35 1.17 -8.89
C GLU A 39 -12.79 0.32 -10.05
N VAL A 40 -11.74 -0.46 -9.79
CA VAL A 40 -11.12 -1.35 -10.79
C VAL A 40 -11.68 -2.77 -10.76
N GLY A 41 -12.80 -3.00 -10.06
CA GLY A 41 -13.50 -4.29 -10.02
C GLY A 41 -12.82 -5.36 -9.16
N VAL A 42 -12.00 -4.97 -8.20
CA VAL A 42 -11.30 -5.86 -7.28
C VAL A 42 -11.97 -5.84 -5.92
N ASN A 43 -12.24 -7.02 -5.35
CA ASN A 43 -12.72 -7.13 -3.97
C ASN A 43 -11.58 -6.75 -2.99
N PRO A 44 -11.70 -5.67 -2.20
CA PRO A 44 -10.65 -5.25 -1.28
C PRO A 44 -10.26 -6.32 -0.26
N ASN A 45 -11.19 -7.20 0.14
CA ASN A 45 -10.92 -8.26 1.10
C ASN A 45 -10.09 -9.41 0.53
N SER A 46 -9.93 -9.48 -0.79
CA SER A 46 -9.14 -10.53 -1.47
C SER A 46 -7.68 -10.15 -1.71
N ALA A 47 -7.35 -8.86 -1.63
CA ALA A 47 -6.03 -8.31 -1.87
C ALA A 47 -5.10 -8.50 -0.66
N ILE A 48 -3.79 -8.51 -0.90
CA ILE A 48 -2.77 -8.40 0.14
C ILE A 48 -2.29 -6.97 0.19
N TYR A 49 -2.11 -6.44 1.40
CA TYR A 49 -1.63 -5.10 1.63
C TYR A 49 -0.25 -5.09 2.29
N ARG A 50 0.59 -4.13 1.88
CA ARG A 50 1.90 -3.88 2.48
C ARG A 50 2.12 -2.39 2.63
N TRP A 51 2.49 -1.98 3.84
CA TRP A 51 3.05 -0.66 4.09
C TRP A 51 4.57 -0.72 3.85
N SER A 52 5.11 0.26 3.15
CA SER A 52 6.53 0.54 3.14
C SER A 52 6.79 1.98 3.56
N LEU A 53 7.95 2.20 4.17
CA LEU A 53 8.40 3.49 4.67
C LEU A 53 9.79 3.76 4.12
N GLU A 54 9.93 4.85 3.38
CA GLU A 54 11.23 5.37 2.96
C GLU A 54 11.48 6.69 3.70
N THR A 55 12.68 6.87 4.26
CA THR A 55 13.03 8.15 4.90
C THR A 55 13.92 8.98 3.99
N LYS A 56 13.54 10.25 3.74
CA LYS A 56 14.32 11.21 2.94
C LYS A 56 14.52 12.51 3.72
N GLY A 57 15.70 12.63 4.35
CA GLY A 57 16.03 13.77 5.20
C GLY A 57 15.02 13.93 6.35
N PHE A 58 14.33 15.07 6.40
CA PHE A 58 13.29 15.40 7.39
C PHE A 58 11.90 14.85 7.04
N ASN A 59 11.77 14.13 5.92
CA ASN A 59 10.52 13.56 5.45
C ASN A 59 10.53 12.04 5.50
N GLU A 60 9.33 11.49 5.49
CA GLU A 60 9.00 10.08 5.35
C GLU A 60 8.03 9.92 4.17
N ILE A 61 8.29 8.95 3.30
CA ILE A 61 7.40 8.55 2.22
C ILE A 61 6.77 7.23 2.62
N TRP A 62 5.47 7.27 2.87
CA TRP A 62 4.67 6.13 3.30
C TRP A 62 3.93 5.62 2.08
N THR A 63 4.18 4.38 1.67
CA THR A 63 3.52 3.77 0.52
C THR A 63 2.67 2.61 0.97
N TYR A 64 1.38 2.68 0.66
CA TYR A 64 0.45 1.57 0.85
C TYR A 64 0.26 0.87 -0.49
N SER A 65 0.63 -0.40 -0.54
CA SER A 65 0.56 -1.22 -1.74
C SER A 65 -0.49 -2.30 -1.58
N ALA A 66 -1.30 -2.52 -2.60
CA ALA A 66 -2.29 -3.58 -2.69
C ALA A 66 -1.95 -4.51 -3.86
N TYR A 67 -2.00 -5.82 -3.63
CA TYR A 67 -1.66 -6.85 -4.61
C TYR A 67 -2.79 -7.86 -4.74
N TRP A 68 -3.17 -8.21 -5.97
CA TRP A 68 -4.19 -9.22 -6.31
C TRP A 68 -3.74 -10.01 -7.54
N GLY A 69 -4.44 -11.11 -7.87
CA GLY A 69 -4.08 -11.97 -9.00
C GLY A 69 -2.59 -12.36 -9.02
N ASP A 70 -1.97 -12.27 -10.19
CA ASP A 70 -0.58 -12.71 -10.41
C ASP A 70 0.43 -12.00 -9.50
N SER A 71 0.27 -10.69 -9.24
CA SER A 71 1.20 -9.94 -8.37
C SER A 71 1.11 -10.40 -6.91
N LYS A 72 -0.06 -10.86 -6.46
CA LYS A 72 -0.22 -11.46 -5.13
C LYS A 72 0.53 -12.79 -5.05
N GLU A 73 0.41 -13.64 -6.07
CA GLU A 73 1.11 -14.93 -6.10
C GLU A 73 2.63 -14.77 -6.15
N GLN A 74 3.12 -13.84 -6.97
CA GLN A 74 4.55 -13.53 -7.06
C GLN A 74 5.11 -13.03 -5.72
N LEU A 75 4.39 -12.12 -5.04
CA LEU A 75 4.78 -11.63 -3.72
C LEU A 75 4.89 -12.76 -2.70
N LEU A 76 3.89 -13.64 -2.65
CA LEU A 76 3.89 -14.77 -1.71
C LEU A 76 5.01 -15.77 -1.99
N LYS A 77 5.35 -16.02 -3.26
CA LYS A 77 6.50 -16.85 -3.63
C LYS A 77 7.82 -16.22 -3.17
N GLN A 78 8.01 -14.92 -3.42
CA GLN A 78 9.21 -14.20 -2.97
C GLN A 78 9.38 -14.21 -1.44
N GLU A 79 8.27 -14.09 -0.69
CA GLU A 79 8.28 -14.17 0.77
C GLU A 79 8.62 -15.59 1.28
N GLN A 80 8.35 -16.64 0.49
CA GLN A 80 8.72 -18.03 0.83
C GLN A 80 10.17 -18.37 0.47
N GLU A 81 10.74 -17.68 -0.54
CA GLU A 81 12.10 -17.90 -1.04
C GLU A 81 13.16 -17.06 -0.32
N SER A 82 12.75 -16.05 0.45
CA SER A 82 13.63 -15.23 1.29
C SER A 82 13.75 -15.85 2.69
N PRO A 83 14.91 -16.43 3.07
CA PRO A 83 15.11 -17.10 4.36
C PRO A 83 15.18 -16.15 5.56
#